data_AF-A0A2E7DN50-F1
#
_entry.id   AF-A0A2E7DN50-F1
#
_cell.length_a   1.000
_cell.length_b   1.000
_cell.length_c   1.000
_cell.angle_alpha   90.00
_cell.angle_beta   90.00
_cell.angle_gamma   90.00
#
_symmetry.space_group_name_H-M   'P 1'
#
loop_
_entity.id
_entity.type
_entity.pdbx_description
1 polymer ?
#
loop_
_entity_poly.entity_id
_entity_poly.type
_entity_poly.pdbx_seq_one_letter_code
_entity_poly.pdbx_strand_id
1 'polypeptide(L)'
;MILKILTSKKNAGFTLVEVILALGLTALLLGLLSSSVFIIADDWNRNSDALDQSLDEALAILQLDRSLHGAFPHSFTNQETLSRQVYFSGEEDYLSWVSTVSPQRAAGLTTWELYSVAGEGTYLNMVPAFSDNPRFRLDQMEPALLLLGYEVEFRYLYEELGENKVWIEEWEAQELLRLPLAVYVRFIPQDEEKESLEIVARIRNDEHRSIQPNDLEIRDL
;
A
#
# COMPACT_ATOMS: atom_id res chain seq x y z
N MET A 1 55.83 61.93 -51.37
CA MET A 1 56.36 61.52 -50.06
C MET A 1 55.19 61.02 -49.23
N ILE A 2 54.99 59.70 -49.11
CA ILE A 2 53.96 59.09 -48.24
C ILE A 2 54.70 58.07 -47.36
N LEU A 3 54.71 58.33 -46.06
CA LEU A 3 55.39 57.54 -45.04
C LEU A 3 54.54 56.30 -44.73
N LYS A 4 55.07 55.12 -45.05
CA LYS A 4 54.44 53.84 -44.72
C LYS A 4 54.85 53.46 -43.30
N ILE A 5 53.95 53.65 -42.33
CA ILE A 5 54.16 53.17 -40.96
C ILE A 5 54.00 51.65 -40.97
N LEU A 6 55.12 50.93 -40.81
CA LEU A 6 55.13 49.49 -40.58
C LEU A 6 54.88 49.23 -39.09
N THR A 7 53.64 48.89 -38.75
CA THR A 7 53.29 48.38 -37.41
C THR A 7 53.86 46.97 -37.23
N SER A 8 54.92 46.86 -36.44
CA SER A 8 55.47 45.58 -35.99
C SER A 8 54.46 44.89 -35.08
N LYS A 9 53.89 43.76 -35.54
CA LYS A 9 53.15 42.83 -34.68
C LYS A 9 54.15 42.17 -33.73
N LYS A 10 54.08 42.50 -32.44
CA LYS A 10 54.72 41.70 -31.39
C LYS A 10 53.95 40.38 -31.28
N ASN A 11 54.54 39.28 -31.74
CA ASN A 11 54.05 37.94 -31.42
C ASN A 11 54.29 37.69 -29.93
N ALA A 12 53.25 37.85 -29.12
CA ALA A 12 53.25 37.41 -27.74
C ALA A 12 53.07 35.88 -27.74
N GLY A 13 54.20 35.15 -27.67
CA GLY A 13 54.15 33.72 -27.38
C GLY A 13 53.73 33.51 -25.92
N PHE A 14 52.92 32.49 -25.67
CA PHE A 14 52.52 32.10 -24.33
C PHE A 14 53.75 31.77 -23.48
N THR A 15 53.76 32.25 -22.24
CA THR A 15 54.85 31.93 -21.31
C THR A 15 54.66 30.51 -20.76
N LEU A 16 55.76 29.81 -20.46
CA LEU A 16 55.71 28.46 -19.86
C LEU A 16 54.87 28.45 -18.57
N VAL A 17 54.94 29.53 -17.79
CA VAL A 17 54.17 29.71 -16.54
C VAL A 17 52.67 29.75 -16.83
N GLU A 18 52.24 30.39 -17.91
CA GLU A 18 50.83 30.52 -18.30
C GLU A 18 50.23 29.17 -18.74
N VAL A 19 51.01 28.37 -19.46
CA VAL A 19 50.61 27.01 -19.85
C VAL A 19 50.46 26.10 -18.63
N ILE A 20 51.39 26.18 -17.67
CA ILE A 20 51.32 25.39 -16.43
C ILE A 20 50.17 25.86 -15.53
N LEU A 21 49.91 27.17 -15.45
CA LEU A 21 48.76 27.72 -14.72
C LEU A 21 47.43 27.27 -15.33
N ALA A 22 47.31 27.32 -16.67
CA ALA A 22 46.11 26.87 -17.37
C ALA A 22 45.86 25.37 -17.14
N LEU A 23 46.90 24.54 -17.22
CA LEU A 23 46.79 23.11 -16.95
C LEU A 23 46.43 22.81 -15.49
N GLY A 24 47.02 23.53 -14.53
CA GLY A 24 46.70 23.41 -13.11
C GLY A 24 45.26 23.81 -12.79
N LEU A 25 44.78 24.92 -13.38
CA LEU A 25 43.38 25.35 -13.27
C LEU A 25 42.42 24.34 -13.92
N THR A 26 42.78 23.79 -15.07
CA THR A 26 41.95 22.79 -15.75
C THR A 26 41.87 21.51 -14.91
N ALA A 27 42.98 21.05 -14.35
CA ALA A 27 43.01 19.89 -13.45
C ALA A 27 42.17 20.12 -12.19
N LEU A 28 42.23 21.33 -11.61
CA LEU A 28 41.39 21.72 -10.48
C LEU A 28 39.90 21.70 -10.85
N LEU A 29 39.54 22.32 -11.97
CA LEU A 29 38.17 22.37 -12.47
C LEU A 29 37.63 20.97 -12.75
N LEU A 30 38.41 20.12 -13.41
CA LEU A 30 38.06 18.72 -13.66
C LEU A 30 37.93 17.93 -12.35
N GLY A 31 38.78 18.20 -11.36
CA GLY A 31 38.70 17.59 -10.03
C GLY A 31 37.42 17.95 -9.29
N LEU A 32 37.06 19.23 -9.29
CA LEU A 32 35.80 19.72 -8.69
C LEU A 32 34.59 19.13 -9.43
N LEU A 33 34.61 19.15 -10.76
CA LEU A 33 33.51 18.65 -11.58
C LEU A 33 33.33 17.13 -11.41
N SER A 34 34.44 16.38 -11.31
CA SER A 34 34.42 14.95 -11.00
C SER A 34 33.81 14.69 -9.62
N SER A 35 34.26 15.40 -8.58
CA SER A 35 33.72 15.26 -7.23
C SER A 35 32.23 15.58 -7.15
N SER A 36 31.75 16.59 -7.87
CA SER A 36 30.32 16.92 -7.91
C SER A 36 29.47 15.81 -8.54
N VAL A 37 29.96 15.17 -9.61
CA VAL A 37 29.26 14.05 -10.25
C VAL A 37 29.12 12.86 -9.29
N PHE A 38 30.17 12.54 -8.53
CA PHE A 38 30.12 11.45 -7.55
C PHE A 38 29.12 11.71 -6.40
N ILE A 39 29.06 12.95 -5.90
CA ILE A 39 28.10 13.33 -4.85
C ILE A 39 26.66 13.23 -5.35
N ILE A 40 26.39 13.73 -6.56
CA ILE A 40 25.04 13.70 -7.16
C ILE A 40 24.60 12.26 -7.44
N ALA A 41 25.52 11.40 -7.89
CA ALA A 41 25.21 10.00 -8.17
C ALA A 41 24.81 9.22 -6.90
N ASP A 42 25.50 9.45 -5.78
CA ASP A 42 25.21 8.80 -4.50
C ASP A 42 23.87 9.28 -3.91
N ASP A 43 23.62 10.59 -3.97
CA ASP A 43 22.36 11.20 -3.53
C ASP A 43 21.17 10.72 -4.38
N TRP A 44 21.35 10.65 -5.70
CA TRP A 44 20.36 10.10 -6.62
C TRP A 44 20.04 8.64 -6.30
N ASN A 45 21.05 7.81 -6.03
CA ASN A 45 20.84 6.40 -5.71
C ASN A 45 20.04 6.24 -4.41
N ARG A 46 20.44 6.94 -3.34
CA ARG A 46 19.74 6.91 -2.05
C ARG A 46 18.30 7.41 -2.16
N ASN A 47 18.07 8.47 -2.92
CA ASN A 47 16.73 9.01 -3.13
C ASN A 47 15.86 8.11 -4.03
N SER A 48 16.47 7.41 -4.99
CA SER A 48 15.77 6.44 -5.84
C SER A 48 15.26 5.25 -5.02
N ASP A 49 16.09 4.70 -4.13
CA ASP A 49 15.71 3.55 -3.30
C ASP A 49 14.53 3.89 -2.37
N ALA A 50 14.56 5.08 -1.75
CA ALA A 50 13.46 5.56 -0.89
C ALA A 50 12.17 5.84 -1.69
N LEU A 51 12.30 6.37 -2.91
CA LEU A 51 11.16 6.61 -3.79
C LEU A 51 10.50 5.30 -4.22
N ASP A 52 11.28 4.30 -4.63
CA ASP A 52 10.77 3.00 -5.05
C ASP A 52 9.99 2.31 -3.92
N GLN A 53 10.52 2.33 -2.68
CA GLN A 53 9.80 1.83 -1.51
C GLN A 53 8.46 2.55 -1.28
N SER A 54 8.44 3.89 -1.39
CA SER A 54 7.20 4.66 -1.22
C SER A 54 6.14 4.34 -2.28
N LEU A 55 6.57 4.02 -3.51
CA LEU A 55 5.68 3.65 -4.61
C LEU A 55 5.08 2.27 -4.40
N ASP A 56 5.86 1.31 -3.91
CA ASP A 56 5.38 -0.04 -3.58
C ASP A 56 4.37 0.00 -2.42
N GLU A 57 4.64 0.77 -1.36
CA GLU A 57 3.69 0.99 -0.25
C GLU A 57 2.39 1.61 -0.77
N ALA A 58 2.46 2.67 -1.58
CA ALA A 58 1.28 3.31 -2.17
C ALA A 58 0.47 2.35 -3.06
N LEU A 59 1.14 1.52 -3.86
CA LEU A 59 0.48 0.54 -4.73
C LEU A 59 -0.22 -0.55 -3.90
N ALA A 60 0.40 -1.02 -2.82
CA ALA A 60 -0.19 -1.99 -1.89
C ALA A 60 -1.47 -1.42 -1.26
N ILE A 61 -1.40 -0.20 -0.72
CA ILE A 61 -2.56 0.50 -0.15
C ILE A 61 -3.69 0.67 -1.18
N LEU A 62 -3.36 1.08 -2.42
CA LEU A 62 -4.36 1.22 -3.49
C LEU A 62 -4.98 -0.12 -3.93
N GLN A 63 -4.27 -1.24 -3.81
CA GLN A 63 -4.84 -2.56 -4.08
C GLN A 63 -5.81 -2.98 -2.97
N LEU A 64 -5.43 -2.73 -1.72
CA LEU A 64 -6.28 -2.98 -0.56
C LEU A 64 -7.55 -2.12 -0.57
N ASP A 65 -7.43 -0.82 -0.83
CA ASP A 65 -8.57 0.09 -0.94
C ASP A 65 -9.57 -0.39 -2.01
N ARG A 66 -9.06 -0.77 -3.19
CA ARG A 66 -9.90 -1.30 -4.26
C ARG A 66 -10.54 -2.63 -3.88
N SER A 67 -9.82 -3.52 -3.19
CA SER A 67 -10.37 -4.81 -2.82
C SER A 67 -11.46 -4.70 -1.74
N LEU A 68 -11.35 -3.73 -0.82
CA LEU A 68 -12.41 -3.42 0.15
C LEU A 68 -13.64 -2.77 -0.52
N HIS A 69 -13.43 -1.84 -1.44
CA HIS A 69 -14.53 -1.29 -2.26
C HIS A 69 -15.23 -2.36 -3.11
N GLY A 70 -14.47 -3.36 -3.56
CA GLY A 70 -14.93 -4.53 -4.31
C GLY A 70 -15.40 -5.69 -3.43
N ALA A 71 -15.54 -5.49 -2.12
CA ALA A 71 -15.99 -6.52 -1.19
C ALA A 71 -17.36 -7.08 -1.60
N PHE A 72 -17.49 -8.39 -1.46
CA PHE A 72 -18.64 -9.15 -1.89
C PHE A 72 -19.07 -10.11 -0.77
N PRO A 73 -20.38 -10.21 -0.46
CA PRO A 73 -20.88 -11.10 0.57
C PRO A 73 -20.84 -12.50 0.01
N HIS A 74 -19.67 -13.12 0.02
CA HIS A 74 -19.50 -14.47 -0.47
C HIS A 74 -20.12 -15.43 0.52
N SER A 75 -20.94 -16.37 0.04
CA SER A 75 -21.59 -17.33 0.91
C SER A 75 -21.12 -18.75 0.66
N PHE A 76 -20.98 -19.52 1.72
CA PHE A 76 -20.67 -20.94 1.67
C PHE A 76 -21.67 -21.73 2.51
N THR A 77 -21.71 -23.05 2.32
CA THR A 77 -22.46 -23.96 3.19
C THR A 77 -21.52 -24.48 4.28
N ASN A 78 -21.88 -24.24 5.54
CA ASN A 78 -21.19 -24.83 6.68
C ASN A 78 -21.50 -26.34 6.73
N GLN A 79 -20.46 -27.18 6.76
CA GLN A 79 -20.63 -28.64 6.66
C GLN A 79 -21.18 -29.25 7.95
N GLU A 80 -20.99 -28.60 9.09
CA GLU A 80 -21.42 -29.10 10.40
C GLU A 80 -22.88 -28.76 10.68
N THR A 81 -23.26 -27.50 10.44
CA THR A 81 -24.61 -27.01 10.72
C THR A 81 -25.55 -27.12 9.51
N LEU A 82 -25.00 -27.36 8.30
CA LEU A 82 -25.69 -27.30 7.01
C LEU A 82 -26.35 -25.95 6.71
N SER A 83 -26.01 -24.90 7.48
CA SER A 83 -26.51 -23.55 7.26
C SER A 83 -25.67 -22.83 6.20
N ARG A 84 -26.31 -21.87 5.52
CA ARG A 84 -25.61 -20.99 4.57
C ARG A 84 -25.12 -19.76 5.33
N GLN A 85 -23.83 -19.48 5.27
CA GLN A 85 -23.18 -18.40 6.00
C GLN A 85 -22.54 -17.41 5.04
N VAL A 86 -22.42 -16.14 5.46
CA VAL A 86 -21.62 -15.13 4.75
C VAL A 86 -20.20 -15.16 5.30
N TYR A 87 -19.22 -15.22 4.40
CA TYR A 87 -17.80 -15.15 4.73
C TYR A 87 -17.35 -13.70 4.81
N PHE A 88 -17.15 -13.26 6.05
CA PHE A 88 -16.43 -12.05 6.43
C PHE A 88 -16.14 -12.20 7.93
N SER A 89 -14.94 -11.87 8.35
CA SER A 89 -14.51 -11.91 9.75
C SER A 89 -13.68 -10.66 9.98
N GLY A 90 -14.15 -9.83 10.89
CA GLY A 90 -13.51 -8.57 11.21
C GLY A 90 -13.37 -8.41 12.71
N GLU A 91 -12.14 -8.32 13.18
CA GLU A 91 -11.74 -7.99 14.55
C GLU A 91 -10.94 -6.68 14.51
N GLU A 92 -10.41 -6.23 15.65
CA GLU A 92 -9.67 -4.96 15.75
C GLU A 92 -8.34 -5.00 14.98
N ASP A 93 -7.63 -6.14 14.97
CA ASP A 93 -6.30 -6.33 14.36
C ASP A 93 -6.28 -7.40 13.26
N TYR A 94 -7.44 -7.94 12.92
CA TYR A 94 -7.61 -9.00 11.93
C TYR A 94 -8.79 -8.72 11.01
N LEU A 95 -8.59 -8.89 9.70
CA LEU A 95 -9.67 -8.78 8.72
C LEU A 95 -9.53 -9.84 7.63
N SER A 96 -10.59 -10.60 7.37
CA SER A 96 -10.71 -11.45 6.19
C SER A 96 -12.04 -11.29 5.48
N TRP A 97 -11.96 -11.12 4.15
CA TRP A 97 -13.10 -10.81 3.30
C TRP A 97 -12.92 -11.37 1.90
N VAL A 98 -14.01 -11.44 1.15
CA VAL A 98 -13.97 -11.78 -0.27
C VAL A 98 -14.17 -10.53 -1.12
N SER A 99 -13.38 -10.41 -2.17
CA SER A 99 -13.44 -9.31 -3.13
C SER A 99 -13.59 -9.80 -4.56
N THR A 100 -14.22 -8.97 -5.38
CA THR A 100 -14.22 -9.07 -6.84
C THR A 100 -12.91 -8.61 -7.48
N VAL A 101 -12.04 -7.96 -6.70
CA VAL A 101 -10.71 -7.53 -7.15
C VAL A 101 -9.71 -8.66 -6.92
N SER A 102 -9.03 -9.05 -8.00
CA SER A 102 -7.92 -10.01 -7.98
C SER A 102 -6.64 -9.34 -8.48
N PRO A 103 -5.55 -9.27 -7.70
CA PRO A 103 -4.31 -8.63 -8.13
C PRO A 103 -3.68 -9.32 -9.34
N GLN A 104 -3.83 -10.64 -9.42
CA GLN A 104 -3.22 -11.47 -10.47
C GLN A 104 -4.08 -11.57 -11.73
N ARG A 105 -5.20 -10.84 -11.80
CA ARG A 105 -6.21 -10.96 -12.87
C ARG A 105 -6.71 -12.39 -13.07
N ALA A 106 -6.67 -13.21 -12.03
CA ALA A 106 -7.30 -14.52 -12.05
C ALA A 106 -8.82 -14.30 -12.14
N ALA A 107 -9.49 -15.03 -13.03
CA ALA A 107 -10.94 -14.95 -13.12
C ALA A 107 -11.57 -15.48 -11.83
N GLY A 108 -12.53 -14.75 -11.26
CA GLY A 108 -13.28 -15.16 -10.09
C GLY A 108 -13.15 -14.21 -8.90
N LEU A 109 -13.63 -14.67 -7.74
CA LEU A 109 -13.54 -13.96 -6.48
C LEU A 109 -12.24 -14.34 -5.76
N THR A 110 -11.64 -13.41 -5.03
CA THR A 110 -10.42 -13.62 -4.23
C THR A 110 -10.74 -13.36 -2.76
N THR A 111 -10.37 -14.30 -1.89
CA THR A 111 -10.35 -14.09 -0.45
C THR A 111 -9.06 -13.41 -0.07
N TRP A 112 -9.17 -12.37 0.74
CA TRP A 112 -8.10 -11.59 1.32
C TRP A 112 -8.09 -11.82 2.83
N GLU A 113 -6.91 -11.85 3.42
CA GLU A 113 -6.71 -11.89 4.87
C GLU A 113 -5.56 -10.95 5.21
N LEU A 114 -5.80 -10.06 6.17
CA LEU A 114 -4.88 -9.01 6.58
C LEU A 114 -4.80 -8.99 8.11
N TYR A 115 -3.59 -9.00 8.65
CA TYR A 115 -3.32 -8.92 10.08
C TYR A 115 -1.89 -8.42 10.30
N SER A 116 -1.57 -7.96 11.51
CA SER A 116 -0.20 -7.56 11.86
C SER A 116 0.47 -8.54 12.84
N VAL A 117 1.79 -8.65 12.72
CA VAL A 117 2.65 -9.34 13.69
C VAL A 117 3.53 -8.29 14.37
N ALA A 118 3.40 -8.18 15.69
CA ALA A 118 4.12 -7.20 16.50
C ALA A 118 5.63 -7.29 16.30
N GLY A 119 6.28 -6.16 16.07
CA GLY A 119 7.72 -6.06 15.77
C GLY A 119 8.15 -6.52 14.37
N GLU A 120 7.22 -6.97 13.51
CA GLU A 120 7.52 -7.34 12.12
C GLU A 120 6.81 -6.43 11.12
N GLY A 121 5.48 -6.43 11.12
CA GLY A 121 4.68 -5.64 10.19
C GLY A 121 3.34 -6.28 9.83
N THR A 122 2.73 -5.76 8.77
CA THR A 122 1.43 -6.21 8.28
C THR A 122 1.61 -7.30 7.23
N TYR A 123 0.92 -8.42 7.40
CA TYR A 123 0.90 -9.57 6.51
C TYR A 123 -0.39 -9.63 5.70
N LEU A 124 -0.27 -10.07 4.45
CA LEU A 124 -1.38 -10.28 3.53
C LEU A 124 -1.36 -11.72 2.99
N ASN A 125 -2.52 -12.37 3.05
CA ASN A 125 -2.79 -13.64 2.41
C ASN A 125 -3.88 -13.51 1.36
N MET A 126 -3.76 -14.26 0.27
CA MET A 126 -4.75 -14.28 -0.80
C MET A 126 -4.94 -15.67 -1.39
N VAL A 127 -6.20 -16.11 -1.47
CA VAL A 127 -6.59 -17.39 -2.07
C VAL A 127 -7.85 -17.24 -2.93
N PRO A 128 -8.09 -18.13 -3.91
CA PRO A 128 -9.36 -18.14 -4.63
C PRO A 128 -10.56 -18.42 -3.70
N ALA A 129 -11.64 -17.67 -3.87
CA ALA A 129 -12.91 -17.92 -3.19
C ALA A 129 -13.80 -18.86 -4.04
N PHE A 130 -13.76 -20.16 -3.73
CA PHE A 130 -14.67 -21.16 -4.30
C PHE A 130 -15.95 -21.28 -3.49
N SER A 131 -16.81 -22.27 -3.76
CA SER A 131 -18.13 -22.40 -3.10
C SER A 131 -18.09 -22.92 -1.65
N ASP A 132 -16.92 -23.27 -1.14
CA ASP A 132 -16.68 -23.76 0.22
C ASP A 132 -16.11 -22.66 1.12
N ASN A 133 -15.84 -22.97 2.39
CA ASN A 133 -15.22 -22.03 3.30
C ASN A 133 -13.75 -21.73 2.87
N PRO A 134 -13.40 -20.47 2.53
CA PRO A 134 -12.05 -20.12 2.13
C PRO A 134 -10.98 -20.27 3.24
N ARG A 135 -11.38 -20.27 4.52
CA ARG A 135 -10.49 -20.38 5.69
C ARG A 135 -9.47 -21.50 5.54
N PHE A 136 -9.91 -22.69 5.13
CA PHE A 136 -9.04 -23.86 4.97
C PHE A 136 -7.88 -23.65 3.99
N ARG A 137 -8.05 -22.78 2.97
CA ARG A 137 -6.98 -22.45 2.03
C ARG A 137 -6.05 -21.38 2.57
N LEU A 138 -6.59 -20.40 3.29
CA LEU A 138 -5.79 -19.37 3.95
C LEU A 138 -4.82 -20.00 4.94
N ASP A 139 -5.31 -20.95 5.76
CA ASP A 139 -4.49 -21.64 6.76
C ASP A 139 -3.33 -22.47 6.16
N GLN A 140 -3.40 -22.79 4.85
CA GLN A 140 -2.36 -23.50 4.11
C GLN A 140 -1.44 -22.57 3.31
N MET A 141 -1.78 -21.27 3.24
CA MET A 141 -0.99 -20.28 2.52
C MET A 141 0.15 -19.77 3.41
N GLU A 142 1.30 -19.53 2.80
CA GLU A 142 2.40 -18.85 3.50
C GLU A 142 2.15 -17.33 3.48
N PRO A 143 2.09 -16.66 4.65
CA PRO A 143 1.89 -15.22 4.75
C PRO A 143 2.95 -14.41 4.01
N ALA A 144 2.50 -13.46 3.18
CA ALA A 144 3.39 -12.50 2.54
C ALA A 144 3.41 -11.20 3.35
N LEU A 145 4.61 -10.73 3.72
CA LEU A 145 4.77 -9.42 4.33
C LEU A 145 4.36 -8.33 3.32
N LEU A 146 3.34 -7.55 3.64
CA LEU A 146 2.82 -6.47 2.80
C LEU A 146 3.50 -5.14 3.14
N LEU A 147 3.51 -4.78 4.42
CA LEU A 147 4.06 -3.51 4.91
C LEU A 147 4.97 -3.79 6.12
N LEU A 148 6.26 -3.52 5.95
CA LEU A 148 7.25 -3.70 7.01
C LEU A 148 7.12 -2.59 8.07
N GLY A 149 7.05 -2.99 9.35
CA GLY A 149 7.02 -2.07 10.49
C GLY A 149 5.71 -1.30 10.64
N TYR A 150 4.60 -1.81 10.10
CA TYR A 150 3.26 -1.28 10.32
C TYR A 150 2.38 -2.28 11.06
N GLU A 151 1.69 -1.81 12.09
CA GLU A 151 0.55 -2.49 12.72
C GLU A 151 -0.74 -2.04 12.04
N VAL A 152 -1.78 -2.89 12.05
CA VAL A 152 -3.05 -2.58 11.40
C VAL A 152 -4.20 -2.63 12.41
N GLU A 153 -5.03 -1.58 12.38
CA GLU A 153 -6.27 -1.49 13.15
C GLU A 153 -7.47 -1.36 12.20
N PHE A 154 -8.56 -2.02 12.54
CA PHE A 154 -9.81 -2.02 11.77
C PHE A 154 -10.98 -1.49 12.60
N ARG A 155 -11.88 -0.78 11.91
CA ARG A 155 -13.21 -0.44 12.43
C ARG A 155 -14.26 -0.62 11.35
N TYR A 156 -15.47 -0.92 11.79
CA TYR A 156 -16.59 -1.29 10.93
C TYR A 156 -17.76 -0.34 11.15
N LEU A 157 -18.30 0.21 10.07
CA LEU A 157 -19.45 1.12 10.15
C LEU A 157 -20.73 0.31 10.24
N TYR A 158 -21.36 0.36 11.42
CA TYR A 158 -22.65 -0.22 11.74
C TYR A 158 -23.75 0.83 11.68
N GLU A 159 -24.96 0.41 11.33
CA GLU A 159 -26.16 1.23 11.39
C GLU A 159 -27.12 0.67 12.45
N GLU A 160 -27.32 1.44 13.51
CA GLU A 160 -28.25 1.12 14.59
C GLU A 160 -29.70 1.36 14.17
N LEU A 161 -30.61 0.83 14.98
CA LEU A 161 -32.04 1.13 14.88
C LEU A 161 -32.25 2.66 14.96
N GLY A 162 -32.86 3.23 13.92
CA GLY A 162 -33.08 4.69 13.83
C GLY A 162 -32.07 5.45 12.97
N GLU A 163 -31.32 4.76 12.10
CA GLU A 163 -30.39 5.34 11.10
C GLU A 163 -29.16 6.03 11.71
N ASN A 164 -28.85 5.78 12.98
CA ASN A 164 -27.60 6.25 13.59
C ASN A 164 -26.43 5.38 13.13
N LYS A 165 -25.32 6.00 12.73
CA LYS A 165 -24.13 5.29 12.21
C LYS A 165 -22.99 5.37 13.20
N VAL A 166 -22.50 4.22 13.62
CA VAL A 166 -21.46 4.09 14.64
C VAL A 166 -20.33 3.18 14.13
N TRP A 167 -19.10 3.51 14.51
CA TRP A 167 -17.95 2.65 14.25
C TRP A 167 -17.80 1.66 15.40
N ILE A 168 -17.72 0.38 15.08
CA ILE A 168 -17.49 -0.72 16.02
C ILE A 168 -16.19 -1.46 15.68
N GLU A 169 -15.66 -2.22 16.63
CA GLU A 169 -14.33 -2.87 16.53
C GLU A 169 -14.39 -4.32 16.05
N GLU A 170 -15.58 -4.93 16.05
CA GLU A 170 -15.78 -6.33 15.67
C GLU A 170 -17.00 -6.46 14.74
N TRP A 171 -16.96 -7.41 13.81
CA TRP A 171 -18.04 -7.68 12.87
C TRP A 171 -18.22 -9.17 12.58
N GLU A 172 -19.30 -9.71 13.12
CA GLU A 172 -19.69 -11.12 12.98
C GLU A 172 -20.69 -11.32 11.83
N ALA A 173 -20.19 -11.48 10.61
CA ALA A 173 -21.04 -11.64 9.43
C ALA A 173 -21.81 -12.97 9.39
N GLN A 174 -21.41 -13.97 10.17
CA GLN A 174 -22.17 -15.22 10.28
C GLN A 174 -23.48 -15.03 11.06
N GLU A 175 -23.53 -14.04 11.96
CA GLU A 175 -24.71 -13.68 12.74
C GLU A 175 -25.53 -12.60 12.03
N LEU A 176 -24.86 -11.54 11.58
CA LEU A 176 -25.49 -10.39 10.92
C LEU A 176 -25.92 -10.71 9.47
N LEU A 177 -25.33 -11.75 8.86
CA LEU A 177 -25.57 -12.20 7.48
C LEU A 177 -25.42 -11.09 6.42
N ARG A 178 -24.60 -10.09 6.73
CA ARG A 178 -24.29 -8.94 5.89
C ARG A 178 -22.86 -8.44 6.17
N LEU A 179 -22.34 -7.62 5.26
CA LEU A 179 -21.07 -6.90 5.44
C LEU A 179 -21.32 -5.56 6.15
N PRO A 180 -20.27 -4.93 6.71
CA PRO A 180 -20.37 -3.57 7.21
C PRO A 180 -20.63 -2.55 6.10
N LEU A 181 -21.19 -1.38 6.45
CA LEU A 181 -21.45 -0.31 5.47
C LEU A 181 -20.15 0.33 4.94
N ALA A 182 -19.12 0.35 5.78
CA ALA A 182 -17.79 0.79 5.45
C ALA A 182 -16.78 0.11 6.38
N VAL A 183 -15.54 -0.01 5.90
CA VAL A 183 -14.40 -0.46 6.69
C VAL A 183 -13.42 0.71 6.76
N TYR A 184 -12.97 1.02 7.97
CA TYR A 184 -11.86 1.91 8.23
C TYR A 184 -10.65 1.05 8.57
N VAL A 185 -9.54 1.28 7.88
CA VAL A 185 -8.26 0.61 8.11
C VAL A 185 -7.24 1.68 8.43
N ARG A 186 -6.48 1.48 9.50
CA ARG A 186 -5.38 2.37 9.88
C ARG A 186 -4.10 1.56 10.04
N PHE A 187 -3.08 1.94 9.31
CA PHE A 187 -1.72 1.41 9.42
C PHE A 187 -0.91 2.34 10.31
N ILE A 188 -0.43 1.81 11.43
CA ILE A 188 0.32 2.54 12.43
C ILE A 188 1.79 2.16 12.29
N PRO A 189 2.66 3.10 11.92
CA PRO A 189 4.09 2.82 11.83
C PRO A 189 4.67 2.62 13.24
N GLN A 190 5.57 1.65 13.36
CA GLN A 190 6.39 1.46 14.57
C GLN A 190 7.56 2.45 14.63
N ASP A 191 7.95 3.02 13.48
CA ASP A 191 8.95 4.07 13.37
C ASP A 191 8.27 5.45 13.42
N GLU A 192 8.67 6.29 14.38
CA GLU A 192 8.12 7.64 14.55
C GLU A 192 8.42 8.57 13.36
N GLU A 193 9.39 8.25 12.50
CA GLU A 193 9.68 9.02 11.30
C GLU A 193 8.71 8.73 10.13
N LYS A 194 7.96 7.62 10.19
CA LYS A 194 6.96 7.25 9.17
C LYS A 194 5.59 7.83 9.50
N GLU A 195 4.80 8.11 8.46
CA GLU A 195 3.41 8.57 8.60
C GLU A 195 2.43 7.41 8.67
N SER A 196 1.31 7.60 9.37
CA SER A 196 0.19 6.64 9.36
C SER A 196 -0.51 6.63 8.01
N LEU A 197 -0.91 5.44 7.55
CA LEU A 197 -1.67 5.26 6.31
C LEU A 197 -3.10 4.88 6.66
N GLU A 198 -4.07 5.43 5.94
CA GLU A 198 -5.49 5.23 6.25
C GLU A 198 -6.29 4.88 5.01
N ILE A 199 -7.28 4.00 5.17
CA ILE A 199 -8.26 3.64 4.14
C ILE A 199 -9.65 3.76 4.75
N VAL A 200 -10.54 4.48 4.08
CA VAL A 200 -11.98 4.49 4.38
C VAL A 200 -12.70 3.95 3.15
N ALA A 201 -13.10 2.68 3.20
CA ALA A 201 -13.72 2.01 2.07
C ALA A 201 -15.22 1.81 2.31
N ARG A 202 -16.06 2.43 1.48
CA ARG A 202 -17.51 2.16 1.49
C ARG A 202 -17.79 0.82 0.80
N ILE A 203 -18.43 -0.09 1.50
CA ILE A 203 -18.90 -1.35 0.92
C ILE A 203 -20.26 -1.09 0.27
N ARG A 204 -20.33 -1.29 -1.04
CA ARG A 204 -21.57 -1.01 -1.81
C ARG A 204 -22.52 -2.20 -1.88
N ASN A 205 -21.98 -3.40 -1.71
CA ASN A 205 -22.72 -4.65 -1.83
C ASN A 205 -22.69 -5.35 -0.47
N ASP A 206 -23.29 -4.70 0.52
CA ASP A 206 -23.26 -5.15 1.90
C ASP A 206 -24.27 -6.27 2.18
N GLU A 207 -25.32 -6.40 1.37
CA GLU A 207 -26.33 -7.44 1.50
C GLU A 207 -26.15 -8.60 0.50
N HIS A 208 -26.40 -9.82 0.96
CA HIS A 208 -26.44 -11.00 0.09
C HIS A 208 -27.80 -11.10 -0.62
N ARG A 209 -27.81 -11.32 -1.94
CA ARG A 209 -29.03 -11.39 -2.78
C ARG A 209 -30.14 -12.36 -2.33
N SER A 210 -29.80 -13.37 -1.53
CA SER A 210 -30.70 -14.47 -1.16
C SER A 210 -30.52 -15.00 0.27
N ILE A 211 -29.70 -14.33 1.09
CA ILE A 211 -29.56 -14.63 2.52
C ILE A 211 -30.01 -13.34 3.19
N GLN A 212 -31.03 -13.43 4.05
CA GLN A 212 -31.55 -12.27 4.75
C GLN A 212 -30.84 -12.13 6.11
N PRO A 213 -30.55 -10.90 6.55
CA PRO A 213 -30.17 -10.61 7.93
C PRO A 213 -31.14 -11.27 8.91
N ASN A 214 -30.64 -11.74 10.04
CA ASN A 214 -31.46 -12.34 11.07
C ASN A 214 -32.17 -11.23 11.89
N ASP A 215 -33.09 -10.49 11.26
CA ASP A 215 -33.83 -9.38 11.89
C ASP A 215 -34.82 -9.85 13.00
N LEU A 216 -34.82 -11.14 13.32
CA LEU A 216 -35.80 -11.79 14.21
C LEU A 216 -35.37 -11.88 15.68
N GLU A 217 -34.10 -11.64 16.03
CA GLU A 217 -33.62 -11.71 17.43
C GLU A 217 -33.54 -10.36 18.17
N ILE A 218 -33.61 -9.22 17.47
CA ILE A 218 -33.67 -7.89 18.13
C ILE A 218 -35.13 -7.43 18.30
N ARG A 219 -35.97 -8.31 18.82
CA ARG A 219 -37.35 -7.97 19.22
C ARG A 219 -37.57 -8.01 20.73
N ASP A 220 -36.61 -8.52 21.51
CA ASP A 220 -36.76 -8.75 22.95
C ASP A 220 -35.57 -8.24 23.82
N LEU A 221 -34.85 -7.21 23.37
CA LEU A 221 -33.96 -6.40 24.22
C LEU A 221 -34.34 -4.92 24.11
#